data_AF-A0A067D9K7-F1
#
_entry.id   AF-A0A067D9K7-F1
#
_cell.length_a   1.000
_cell.length_b   1.000
_cell.length_c   1.000
_cell.angle_alpha   90.00
_cell.angle_beta   90.00
_cell.angle_gamma   90.00
#
_symmetry.space_group_name_H-M   'P 1'
#
loop_
_entity.id
_entity.type
_entity.pdbx_description
1 polymer ?
#
loop_
_entity_poly.entity_id
_entity_poly.type
_entity_poly.pdbx_seq_one_letter_code
_entity_poly.pdbx_strand_id
1 'polypeptide(L)'
;SEDINGNEIKEKECRKDAEVSKVEIKTFLEFVRERFKCTAAPLRSCIFNLGTHLPKSYIGEDNFQVLGTVISFLDSFETLLFQDNMGSEDLEELFSHSVDEDFSQSIVDIKYTLHESRSKCHSVLRELWNSFKELNLPSAMNMGLLKDFCFTKASLIFCTASSSYKLHSVAMEQLKFLVIDEAAQLKESESAIPLQLPCIQHAILVGDECQLPAMVESSVSGEAYFGRSLFERLSYLGHSKHLLSMQYRMHPSISFFPNSYFYENKILDAPTVRKRSYEKQFLPGPMYGPYAFINVFGGREEFIEHSCRNMVEVSVVMKILLN
;
A
#
# COMPACT_ATOMS: atom_id res chain seq x y z
N SER A 1 3.89 26.85 -44.49
CA SER A 1 4.01 28.02 -43.61
C SER A 1 3.19 27.73 -42.37
N GLU A 2 3.60 26.76 -41.53
CA GLU A 2 4.65 26.90 -40.49
C GLU A 2 4.21 27.98 -39.47
N ASP A 3 4.00 27.75 -38.18
CA ASP A 3 4.52 26.78 -37.20
C ASP A 3 3.51 26.64 -36.03
N ILE A 4 3.22 25.45 -35.51
CA ILE A 4 3.93 24.71 -34.45
C ILE A 4 4.21 25.54 -33.19
N ASN A 5 3.35 25.28 -32.19
CA ASN A 5 3.43 25.69 -30.80
C ASN A 5 4.55 24.89 -30.10
N GLY A 6 5.67 25.52 -29.81
CA GLY A 6 6.84 24.95 -29.13
C GLY A 6 7.09 25.62 -27.77
N ASN A 7 7.15 24.80 -26.74
CA ASN A 7 7.59 25.12 -25.39
C ASN A 7 8.96 25.82 -25.36
N GLU A 8 9.05 26.97 -24.71
CA GLU A 8 10.26 27.40 -24.00
C GLU A 8 9.83 28.23 -22.78
N ILE A 9 9.71 27.55 -21.64
CA ILE A 9 9.58 28.19 -20.34
C ILE A 9 10.92 28.86 -20.06
N LYS A 10 10.88 30.19 -20.17
CA LYS A 10 11.94 31.13 -19.89
C LYS A 10 12.57 30.86 -18.53
N GLU A 11 13.89 30.69 -18.57
CA GLU A 11 14.81 31.08 -17.52
C GLU A 11 14.36 32.42 -16.92
N LYS A 12 13.97 32.40 -15.65
CA LYS A 12 13.84 33.62 -14.84
C LYS A 12 14.86 33.56 -13.71
N GLU A 13 15.97 34.19 -14.01
CA GLU A 13 16.79 35.03 -13.12
C GLU A 13 16.56 34.85 -11.62
N CYS A 14 17.56 34.26 -10.97
CA CYS A 14 18.00 34.70 -9.65
C CYS A 14 19.43 35.21 -9.77
N ARG A 15 19.59 36.40 -10.38
CA ARG A 15 20.75 37.26 -10.13
C ARG A 15 20.39 38.17 -8.97
N LYS A 16 20.73 37.77 -7.74
CA LYS A 16 21.03 38.70 -6.65
C LYS A 16 22.14 38.14 -5.79
N ASP A 17 23.14 39.00 -5.65
CA ASP A 17 24.16 39.06 -4.61
C ASP A 17 25.23 37.96 -4.63
N ALA A 18 26.29 38.29 -5.37
CA ALA A 18 27.62 37.72 -5.19
C ALA A 18 28.17 38.13 -3.82
N GLU A 19 27.69 37.47 -2.76
CA GLU A 19 28.54 37.23 -1.59
C GLU A 19 29.46 36.07 -1.94
N VAL A 20 30.76 36.35 -2.02
CA VAL A 20 31.80 35.33 -2.04
C VAL A 20 31.71 34.58 -0.72
N SER A 21 30.86 33.56 -0.67
CA SER A 21 30.90 32.56 0.38
C SER A 21 32.31 31.99 0.38
N LYS A 22 33.03 32.16 1.49
CA LYS A 22 34.28 31.44 1.72
C LYS A 22 33.95 29.97 1.47
N VAL A 23 34.52 29.38 0.42
CA VAL A 23 34.50 27.93 0.24
C VAL A 23 35.23 27.38 1.46
N GLU A 24 34.45 26.91 2.44
CA GLU A 24 34.99 26.25 3.61
C GLU A 24 35.67 24.99 3.11
N ILE A 25 37.00 24.96 3.21
CA ILE A 25 37.79 23.81 2.76
C ILE A 25 37.49 22.68 3.75
N LYS A 26 36.58 21.79 3.36
CA LYS A 26 36.24 20.59 4.12
C LYS A 26 37.49 19.74 4.27
N THR A 27 37.69 19.18 5.45
CA THR A 27 38.67 18.12 5.66
C THR A 27 38.31 16.89 4.82
N PHE A 28 39.28 16.02 4.51
CA PHE A 28 38.99 14.79 3.78
C PHE A 28 37.95 13.92 4.50
N LEU A 29 38.03 13.86 5.84
CA LEU A 29 37.03 13.20 6.69
C LEU A 29 35.61 13.76 6.50
N GLU A 30 35.44 15.08 6.54
CA GLU A 30 34.13 15.71 6.34
C GLU A 30 33.59 15.45 4.92
N PHE A 31 34.46 15.53 3.91
CA PHE A 31 34.11 15.21 2.54
C PHE A 31 33.62 13.75 2.40
N VAL A 32 34.35 12.78 2.96
CA VAL A 32 33.97 11.35 2.89
C VAL A 32 32.67 11.10 3.64
N ARG A 33 32.49 11.67 4.85
CA ARG A 33 31.27 11.55 5.66
C ARG A 33 30.04 12.10 4.93
N GLU A 34 30.16 13.27 4.33
CA GLU A 34 29.07 13.89 3.56
C GLU A 34 28.76 13.06 2.30
N ARG A 35 29.80 12.64 1.56
CA ARG A 35 29.63 11.83 0.35
C ARG A 35 28.98 10.48 0.66
N PHE A 36 29.38 9.84 1.76
CA PHE A 36 28.77 8.62 2.23
C PHE A 36 27.28 8.83 2.53
N LYS A 37 26.92 9.84 3.33
CA LYS A 37 25.51 10.16 3.63
C LYS A 37 24.68 10.40 2.37
N CYS A 38 25.20 11.19 1.43
CA CYS A 38 24.52 11.48 0.16
C CYS A 38 24.33 10.24 -0.73
N THR A 39 25.15 9.21 -0.58
CA THR A 39 25.11 7.99 -1.42
C THR A 39 24.35 6.85 -0.74
N ALA A 40 24.56 6.66 0.55
CA ALA A 40 23.99 5.57 1.33
C ALA A 40 22.47 5.71 1.50
N ALA A 41 21.95 6.93 1.68
CA ALA A 41 20.51 7.14 1.82
C ALA A 41 19.71 6.76 0.55
N PRO A 42 20.07 7.22 -0.67
CA PRO A 42 19.45 6.74 -1.90
C PRO A 42 19.60 5.23 -2.12
N LEU A 43 20.76 4.65 -1.79
CA LEU A 43 21.00 3.22 -1.93
C LEU A 43 20.10 2.39 -1.00
N ARG A 44 19.99 2.77 0.29
CA ARG A 44 19.08 2.14 1.25
C ARG A 44 17.63 2.21 0.77
N SER A 45 17.21 3.37 0.27
CA SER A 45 15.88 3.56 -0.32
C SER A 45 15.67 2.65 -1.55
N CYS A 46 16.67 2.54 -2.42
CA CYS A 46 16.62 1.65 -3.58
C CYS A 46 16.46 0.18 -3.17
N ILE A 47 17.28 -0.30 -2.25
CA ILE A 47 17.23 -1.67 -1.72
C ILE A 47 15.86 -1.96 -1.08
N PHE A 48 15.37 -1.03 -0.26
CA PHE A 48 14.06 -1.15 0.38
C PHE A 48 12.93 -1.24 -0.65
N ASN A 49 12.95 -0.37 -1.66
CA ASN A 49 11.94 -0.37 -2.72
C ASN A 49 11.99 -1.66 -3.53
N LEU A 50 13.17 -2.16 -3.88
CA LEU A 50 13.34 -3.43 -4.58
C LEU A 50 12.80 -4.59 -3.75
N GLY A 51 13.17 -4.68 -2.48
CA GLY A 51 12.70 -5.75 -1.58
C GLY A 51 11.19 -5.69 -1.28
N THR A 52 10.59 -4.50 -1.33
CA THR A 52 9.16 -4.32 -1.02
C THR A 52 8.27 -4.49 -2.24
N HIS A 53 8.71 -4.03 -3.41
CA HIS A 53 7.85 -3.91 -4.59
C HIS A 53 8.12 -4.92 -5.70
N LEU A 54 9.27 -5.61 -5.69
CA LEU A 54 9.49 -6.72 -6.61
C LEU A 54 9.16 -8.05 -5.93
N PRO A 55 8.51 -8.98 -6.65
CA PRO A 55 8.22 -10.29 -6.10
C PRO A 55 9.50 -11.03 -5.69
N LYS A 56 9.50 -11.64 -4.49
CA LYS A 56 10.61 -12.49 -4.04
C LYS A 56 10.90 -13.64 -5.02
N SER A 57 9.86 -14.20 -5.64
CA SER A 57 9.98 -15.21 -6.69
C SER A 57 10.70 -14.72 -7.94
N TYR A 58 10.73 -13.40 -8.18
CA TYR A 58 11.43 -12.78 -9.29
C TYR A 58 12.88 -12.43 -8.93
N ILE A 59 13.09 -11.83 -7.75
CA ILE A 59 14.45 -11.47 -7.29
C ILE A 59 15.27 -12.74 -6.96
N GLY A 60 14.64 -13.78 -6.43
CA GLY A 60 15.30 -14.95 -5.86
C GLY A 60 15.57 -14.79 -4.37
N GLU A 61 15.47 -15.88 -3.61
CA GLU A 61 15.64 -15.86 -2.15
C GLU A 61 17.06 -15.44 -1.75
N ASP A 62 18.08 -15.95 -2.44
CA ASP A 62 19.47 -15.60 -2.19
C ASP A 62 19.69 -14.09 -2.34
N ASN A 63 19.29 -13.51 -3.46
CA ASN A 63 19.37 -12.07 -3.69
C ASN A 63 18.59 -11.27 -2.65
N PHE A 64 17.44 -11.76 -2.18
CA PHE A 64 16.67 -11.09 -1.13
C PHE A 64 17.43 -11.04 0.20
N GLN A 65 18.14 -12.12 0.57
CA GLN A 65 19.02 -12.13 1.75
C GLN A 65 20.23 -11.20 1.57
N VAL A 66 20.81 -11.19 0.37
CA VAL A 66 21.95 -10.34 0.02
C VAL A 66 21.56 -8.84 0.10
N LEU A 67 20.34 -8.46 -0.33
CA LEU A 67 19.80 -7.09 -0.15
C LEU A 67 19.77 -6.67 1.33
N GLY A 68 19.33 -7.55 2.24
CA GLY A 68 19.36 -7.28 3.68
C GLY A 68 20.78 -7.16 4.24
N THR A 69 21.71 -7.97 3.71
CA THR A 69 23.12 -7.97 4.11
C THR A 69 23.82 -6.66 3.74
N VAL A 70 23.50 -6.05 2.59
CA VAL A 70 24.03 -4.73 2.22
C VAL A 70 23.66 -3.66 3.24
N ILE A 71 22.41 -3.64 3.72
CA ILE A 71 21.97 -2.64 4.71
C ILE A 71 22.80 -2.80 5.99
N SER A 72 22.96 -4.03 6.47
CA SER A 72 23.77 -4.30 7.67
C SER A 72 25.23 -3.85 7.50
N PHE A 73 25.84 -4.10 6.33
CA PHE A 73 27.22 -3.67 6.07
C PHE A 73 27.35 -2.16 5.89
N LEU A 74 26.37 -1.50 5.28
CA LEU A 74 26.32 -0.03 5.21
C LEU A 74 26.21 0.60 6.61
N ASP A 75 25.39 0.03 7.50
CA ASP A 75 25.22 0.52 8.87
C ASP A 75 26.49 0.31 9.70
N SER A 76 27.15 -0.83 9.53
CA SER A 76 28.46 -1.11 10.13
C SER A 76 29.52 -0.12 9.65
N PHE A 77 29.60 0.11 8.34
CA PHE A 77 30.55 1.07 7.76
C PHE A 77 30.27 2.50 8.22
N GLU A 78 28.99 2.91 8.28
CA GLU A 78 28.58 4.21 8.80
C GLU A 78 29.02 4.36 10.26
N THR A 79 28.76 3.36 11.11
CA THR A 79 29.15 3.42 12.52
C THR A 79 30.65 3.64 12.68
N LEU A 80 31.48 2.92 11.93
CA LEU A 80 32.94 3.05 11.97
C LEU A 80 33.43 4.40 11.42
N LEU A 81 32.86 4.88 10.31
CA LEU A 81 33.24 6.14 9.67
C LEU A 81 32.91 7.37 10.55
N PHE A 82 31.87 7.29 11.38
CA PHE A 82 31.41 8.37 12.26
C PHE A 82 31.96 8.28 13.70
N GLN A 83 32.88 7.35 13.99
CA GLN A 83 33.58 7.34 15.29
C GLN A 83 34.48 8.57 15.48
N ASP A 84 34.59 9.04 16.72
CA ASP A 84 35.29 10.29 17.09
C ASP A 84 36.81 10.24 16.90
N ASN A 85 37.39 9.04 16.83
CA ASN A 85 38.82 8.79 16.67
C ASN A 85 39.28 8.68 15.21
N MET A 86 38.41 8.97 14.24
CA MET A 86 38.74 8.95 12.81
C MET A 86 39.43 10.25 12.37
N GLY A 87 40.65 10.14 11.82
CA GLY A 87 41.37 11.25 11.20
C GLY A 87 41.31 11.25 9.66
N SER A 88 41.66 12.38 9.04
CA SER A 88 41.80 12.47 7.57
C SER A 88 42.95 11.60 7.03
N GLU A 89 44.09 11.58 7.72
CA GLU A 89 45.27 10.78 7.34
C GLU A 89 44.96 9.27 7.29
N ASP A 90 44.17 8.79 8.26
CA ASP A 90 43.75 7.38 8.35
C ASP A 90 42.89 6.97 7.15
N LEU A 91 42.00 7.86 6.71
CA LEU A 91 41.16 7.62 5.54
C LEU A 91 41.96 7.75 4.25
N GLU A 92 42.87 8.71 4.13
CA GLU A 92 43.71 8.89 2.94
C GLU A 92 44.56 7.64 2.68
N GLU A 93 45.18 7.10 3.73
CA GLU A 93 45.90 5.83 3.68
C GLU A 93 44.96 4.68 3.26
N LEU A 94 43.82 4.51 3.94
CA LEU A 94 42.87 3.44 3.64
C LEU A 94 42.30 3.51 2.20
N PHE A 95 42.02 4.70 1.69
CA PHE A 95 41.53 4.91 0.32
C PHE A 95 42.62 4.90 -0.75
N SER A 96 43.90 4.94 -0.36
CA SER A 96 45.02 4.71 -1.29
C SER A 96 45.17 3.24 -1.71
N HIS A 97 44.70 2.31 -0.87
CA HIS A 97 44.69 0.87 -1.15
C HIS A 97 43.44 0.43 -1.91
N SER A 98 43.60 -0.55 -2.80
CA SER A 98 42.46 -1.12 -3.52
C SER A 98 41.51 -1.87 -2.58
N VAL A 99 40.24 -1.98 -2.97
CA VAL A 99 39.20 -2.60 -2.13
C VAL A 99 39.37 -4.13 -2.00
N ASP A 100 40.10 -4.73 -2.95
CA ASP A 100 40.38 -6.16 -3.01
C ASP A 100 41.79 -6.52 -2.44
N GLU A 101 42.55 -5.55 -1.90
CA GLU A 101 43.85 -5.78 -1.25
C GLU A 101 43.72 -6.20 0.22
N ASP A 102 44.36 -7.30 0.61
CA ASP A 102 44.39 -7.75 2.00
C ASP A 102 45.36 -6.90 2.84
N PHE A 103 44.82 -6.18 3.83
CA PHE A 103 45.64 -5.51 4.85
C PHE A 103 46.32 -6.55 5.73
N SER A 104 47.65 -6.51 5.84
CA SER A 104 48.38 -7.38 6.77
C SER A 104 47.96 -7.09 8.21
N GLN A 105 47.61 -8.13 8.97
CA GLN A 105 47.24 -8.04 10.39
C GLN A 105 48.41 -7.54 11.24
N SER A 106 48.50 -6.22 11.44
CA SER A 106 49.22 -5.66 12.58
C SER A 106 48.27 -4.78 13.38
N ILE A 107 47.70 -5.38 14.43
CA ILE A 107 46.93 -4.77 15.53
C ILE A 107 45.47 -4.44 15.17
N VAL A 108 44.57 -4.55 16.15
CA VAL A 108 43.13 -4.22 16.07
C VAL A 108 42.98 -2.72 15.86
N ASP A 109 43.29 -2.30 14.65
CA ASP A 109 43.18 -0.93 14.20
C ASP A 109 41.79 -0.72 13.61
N ILE A 110 41.18 0.39 13.99
CA ILE A 110 39.91 0.84 13.44
C ILE A 110 39.97 0.93 11.91
N LYS A 111 41.16 1.20 11.36
CA LYS A 111 41.47 1.16 9.92
C LYS A 111 41.21 -0.21 9.30
N TYR A 112 41.71 -1.28 9.92
CA TYR A 112 41.50 -2.65 9.43
C TYR A 112 40.01 -2.99 9.40
N THR A 113 39.30 -2.66 10.47
CA THR A 113 37.86 -2.93 10.58
C THR A 113 37.05 -2.14 9.55
N LEU A 114 37.42 -0.87 9.32
CA LEU A 114 36.80 -0.02 8.30
C LEU A 114 37.10 -0.53 6.89
N HIS A 115 38.34 -0.99 6.64
CA HIS A 115 38.74 -1.59 5.36
C HIS A 115 38.00 -2.89 5.09
N GLU A 116 37.92 -3.77 6.07
CA GLU A 116 37.18 -5.03 5.99
C GLU A 116 35.69 -4.76 5.72
N SER A 117 35.09 -3.80 6.42
CA SER A 117 33.70 -3.38 6.18
C SER A 117 33.50 -2.81 4.77
N ARG A 118 34.46 -2.01 4.27
CA ARG A 118 34.45 -1.48 2.89
C ARG A 118 34.50 -2.60 1.86
N SER A 119 35.40 -3.57 2.06
CA SER A 119 35.61 -4.70 1.16
C SER A 119 34.37 -5.61 1.10
N LYS A 120 33.79 -5.92 2.26
CA LYS A 120 32.52 -6.66 2.37
C LYS A 120 31.37 -5.93 1.66
N CYS A 121 31.17 -4.63 1.92
CA CYS A 121 30.18 -3.81 1.21
C CYS A 121 30.35 -3.91 -0.31
N HIS A 122 31.59 -3.73 -0.79
CA HIS A 122 31.89 -3.74 -2.21
C HIS A 122 31.63 -5.10 -2.86
N SER A 123 32.05 -6.19 -2.21
CA SER A 123 31.84 -7.55 -2.71
C SER A 123 30.35 -7.87 -2.87
N VAL A 124 29.54 -7.57 -1.85
CA VAL A 124 28.09 -7.82 -1.86
C VAL A 124 27.37 -6.93 -2.87
N LEU A 125 27.74 -5.65 -2.98
CA LEU A 125 27.20 -4.76 -4.00
C LEU A 125 27.53 -5.23 -5.42
N ARG A 126 28.75 -5.73 -5.64
CA ARG A 126 29.19 -6.29 -6.92
C ARG A 126 28.42 -7.57 -7.27
N GLU A 127 28.19 -8.45 -6.30
CA GLU A 127 27.37 -9.65 -6.45
C GLU A 127 25.93 -9.31 -6.84
N LEU A 128 25.27 -8.43 -6.07
CA LEU A 128 23.91 -7.96 -6.37
C LEU A 128 23.83 -7.30 -7.74
N TRP A 129 24.79 -6.43 -8.07
CA TRP A 129 24.82 -5.76 -9.36
C TRP A 129 24.88 -6.76 -10.52
N ASN A 130 25.72 -7.79 -10.40
CA ASN A 130 25.83 -8.84 -11.42
C ASN A 130 24.52 -9.63 -11.54
N SER A 131 23.91 -10.02 -10.42
CA SER A 131 22.64 -10.75 -10.47
C SER A 131 21.49 -9.89 -11.03
N PHE A 132 21.44 -8.60 -10.67
CA PHE A 132 20.42 -7.68 -11.14
C PHE A 132 20.58 -7.33 -12.61
N LYS A 133 21.79 -7.39 -13.13
CA LYS A 133 22.03 -7.26 -14.57
C LYS A 133 21.41 -8.41 -15.36
N GLU A 134 21.29 -9.59 -14.76
CA GLU A 134 20.59 -10.74 -15.36
C GLU A 134 19.06 -10.65 -15.17
N LEU A 135 18.58 -9.85 -14.21
CA LEU A 135 17.17 -9.55 -14.06
C LEU A 135 16.72 -8.63 -15.22
N ASN A 136 15.91 -9.18 -16.12
CA ASN A 136 15.32 -8.45 -17.24
C ASN A 136 14.19 -7.50 -16.79
N LEU A 137 14.50 -6.54 -15.92
CA LEU A 137 13.56 -5.52 -15.50
C LEU A 137 13.17 -4.65 -16.71
N PRO A 138 11.86 -4.46 -16.97
CA PRO A 138 11.42 -3.62 -18.08
C PRO A 138 11.86 -2.17 -17.87
N SER A 139 12.24 -1.50 -18.96
CA SER A 139 12.54 -0.08 -18.92
C SER A 139 11.32 0.72 -18.45
N ALA A 140 11.53 1.64 -17.51
CA ALA A 140 10.50 2.49 -16.95
C ALA A 140 9.79 3.38 -18.00
N MET A 141 10.37 3.55 -19.20
CA MET A 141 9.82 4.36 -20.27
C MET A 141 8.73 3.65 -21.10
N ASN A 142 8.52 2.34 -20.91
CA ASN A 142 7.48 1.60 -21.63
C ASN A 142 6.41 1.08 -20.67
N MET A 143 5.33 1.86 -20.55
CA MET A 143 4.17 1.52 -19.71
C MET A 143 3.52 0.17 -20.09
N GLY A 144 3.57 -0.23 -21.37
CA GLY A 144 3.05 -1.51 -21.83
C GLY A 144 3.84 -2.68 -21.24
N LEU A 145 5.17 -2.64 -21.36
CA LEU A 145 6.06 -3.67 -20.81
C LEU A 145 5.98 -3.74 -19.28
N LEU A 146 5.86 -2.60 -18.60
CA LEU A 146 5.66 -2.56 -17.15
C LEU A 146 4.35 -3.24 -16.76
N LYS A 147 3.27 -2.96 -17.48
CA LYS A 147 1.97 -3.59 -17.24
C LYS A 147 2.04 -5.10 -17.45
N ASP A 148 2.62 -5.54 -18.55
CA ASP A 148 2.78 -6.97 -18.87
C ASP A 148 3.63 -7.69 -17.84
N PHE A 149 4.72 -7.07 -17.39
CA PHE A 149 5.55 -7.56 -16.29
C PHE A 149 4.73 -7.74 -15.01
N CYS A 150 3.96 -6.72 -14.61
CA CYS A 150 3.13 -6.78 -13.41
C CYS A 150 2.09 -7.91 -13.50
N PHE A 151 1.40 -8.09 -14.62
CA PHE A 151 0.41 -9.18 -14.77
C PHE A 151 1.07 -10.56 -14.80
N THR A 152 2.22 -10.70 -15.48
CA THR A 152 2.93 -11.97 -15.56
C THR A 152 3.49 -12.40 -14.20
N LYS A 153 3.84 -11.44 -13.33
CA LYS A 153 4.48 -11.71 -12.03
C LYS A 153 3.52 -11.59 -10.84
N ALA A 154 2.28 -11.17 -11.04
CA ALA A 154 1.28 -11.06 -9.98
C ALA A 154 0.83 -12.45 -9.51
N SER A 155 0.84 -12.66 -8.20
CA SER A 155 0.21 -13.81 -7.54
C SER A 155 -1.24 -13.56 -7.13
N LEU A 156 -1.62 -12.28 -7.03
CA LEU A 156 -2.95 -11.84 -6.63
C LEU A 156 -3.34 -10.60 -7.45
N ILE A 157 -4.56 -10.61 -7.99
CA ILE A 157 -5.08 -9.52 -8.81
C ILE A 157 -6.40 -9.05 -8.22
N PHE A 158 -6.46 -7.76 -7.91
CA PHE A 158 -7.67 -7.10 -7.45
C PHE A 158 -8.26 -6.28 -8.60
N CYS A 159 -9.55 -6.48 -8.86
CA CYS A 159 -10.30 -5.72 -9.84
C CYS A 159 -11.79 -5.73 -9.48
N THR A 160 -12.57 -4.83 -10.08
CA THR A 160 -14.03 -4.92 -10.00
C THR A 160 -14.53 -6.11 -10.82
N ALA A 161 -15.68 -6.68 -10.46
CA ALA A 161 -16.28 -7.79 -11.21
C ALA A 161 -16.41 -7.46 -12.70
N SER A 162 -16.86 -6.25 -13.05
CA SER A 162 -16.92 -5.79 -14.44
C SER A 162 -15.54 -5.76 -15.09
N SER A 163 -14.56 -5.07 -14.52
CA SER A 163 -13.23 -4.89 -15.13
C SER A 163 -12.39 -6.17 -15.25
N SER A 164 -12.78 -7.25 -14.56
CA SER A 164 -12.16 -8.57 -14.67
C SER A 164 -12.15 -9.11 -16.11
N TYR A 165 -13.06 -8.66 -16.98
CA TYR A 165 -13.06 -9.04 -18.41
C TYR A 165 -11.71 -8.75 -19.09
N LYS A 166 -10.98 -7.72 -18.63
CA LYS A 166 -9.66 -7.35 -19.20
C LYS A 166 -8.63 -8.46 -19.02
N LEU A 167 -8.80 -9.33 -18.01
CA LEU A 167 -7.87 -10.42 -17.73
C LEU A 167 -7.89 -11.51 -18.82
N HIS A 168 -8.91 -11.56 -19.68
CA HIS A 168 -8.88 -12.41 -20.88
C HIS A 168 -7.82 -11.99 -21.92
N SER A 169 -7.40 -10.72 -21.89
CA SER A 169 -6.50 -10.13 -22.88
C SER A 169 -5.06 -9.96 -22.41
N VAL A 170 -4.74 -10.36 -21.17
CA VAL A 170 -3.39 -10.22 -20.60
C VAL A 170 -2.73 -11.59 -20.48
N ALA A 171 -1.44 -11.64 -20.80
CA ALA A 171 -0.64 -12.83 -20.55
C ALA A 171 -0.33 -12.90 -19.05
N MET A 172 -0.77 -13.96 -18.39
CA MET A 172 -0.57 -14.19 -16.97
C MET A 172 -0.67 -15.69 -16.64
N GLU A 173 -0.19 -16.06 -15.46
CA GLU A 173 -0.43 -17.41 -14.93
C GLU A 173 -1.93 -17.68 -14.76
N GLN A 174 -2.34 -18.94 -14.91
CA GLN A 174 -3.73 -19.31 -14.79
C GLN A 174 -4.24 -19.10 -13.36
N LEU A 175 -5.29 -18.30 -13.21
CA LEU A 175 -6.00 -18.17 -11.93
C LEU A 175 -6.83 -19.43 -11.69
N LYS A 176 -6.61 -20.08 -10.55
CA LYS A 176 -7.39 -21.25 -10.12
C LYS A 176 -8.46 -20.90 -9.10
N PHE A 177 -8.29 -19.79 -8.39
CA PHE A 177 -9.16 -19.32 -7.32
C PHE A 177 -9.73 -17.96 -7.68
N LEU A 178 -11.04 -17.82 -7.49
CA LEU A 178 -11.76 -16.55 -7.59
C LEU A 178 -12.39 -16.26 -6.24
N VAL A 179 -12.18 -15.05 -5.73
CA VAL A 179 -12.91 -14.52 -4.56
C VAL A 179 -13.71 -13.32 -5.05
N ILE A 180 -15.02 -13.35 -4.83
CA ILE A 180 -15.91 -12.22 -5.09
C ILE A 180 -16.37 -11.71 -3.73
N ASP A 181 -15.88 -10.55 -3.35
CA ASP A 181 -16.32 -9.83 -2.15
C ASP A 181 -17.56 -8.97 -2.47
N GLU A 182 -18.40 -8.71 -1.47
CA GLU A 182 -19.71 -8.05 -1.61
C GLU A 182 -20.60 -8.68 -2.71
N ALA A 183 -20.53 -10.01 -2.86
CA ALA A 183 -21.22 -10.76 -3.91
C ALA A 183 -22.75 -10.63 -3.84
N ALA A 184 -23.31 -10.32 -2.66
CA ALA A 184 -24.73 -10.07 -2.48
C ALA A 184 -25.20 -8.74 -3.11
N GLN A 185 -24.29 -7.80 -3.34
CA GLN A 185 -24.57 -6.51 -3.97
C GLN A 185 -24.44 -6.54 -5.50
N LEU A 186 -23.91 -7.64 -6.07
CA LEU A 186 -23.76 -7.79 -7.51
C LEU A 186 -25.02 -8.35 -8.16
N LYS A 187 -25.33 -7.91 -9.38
CA LYS A 187 -26.27 -8.64 -10.23
C LYS A 187 -25.66 -9.98 -10.61
N GLU A 188 -26.50 -10.97 -10.86
CA GLU A 188 -26.02 -12.29 -11.29
C GLU A 188 -25.14 -12.23 -12.56
N SER A 189 -25.50 -11.36 -13.52
CA SER A 189 -24.72 -11.14 -14.73
C SER A 189 -23.35 -10.53 -14.48
N GLU A 190 -23.20 -9.70 -13.44
CA GLU A 190 -21.92 -9.09 -13.06
C GLU A 190 -21.00 -10.12 -12.40
N SER A 191 -21.56 -11.01 -11.57
CA SER A 191 -20.83 -12.14 -10.99
C SER A 191 -20.35 -13.14 -12.05
N ALA A 192 -21.10 -13.28 -13.15
CA ALA A 192 -20.76 -14.18 -14.25
C ALA A 192 -19.50 -13.76 -15.03
N ILE A 193 -19.12 -12.48 -15.01
CA ILE A 193 -17.95 -11.98 -15.74
C ILE A 193 -16.64 -12.62 -15.21
N PRO A 194 -16.28 -12.51 -13.92
CA PRO A 194 -15.08 -13.14 -13.41
C PRO A 194 -15.17 -14.67 -13.36
N LEU A 195 -16.38 -15.24 -13.24
CA LEU A 195 -16.58 -16.70 -13.26
C LEU A 195 -16.27 -17.34 -14.62
N GLN A 196 -16.28 -16.56 -15.70
CA GLN A 196 -15.92 -17.01 -17.05
C GLN A 196 -14.42 -16.95 -17.33
N LEU A 197 -13.60 -16.46 -16.39
CA LEU A 197 -12.15 -16.48 -16.54
C LEU A 197 -11.65 -17.92 -16.73
N PRO A 198 -10.67 -18.12 -17.64
CA PRO A 198 -10.20 -19.47 -17.94
C PRO A 198 -9.53 -20.09 -16.71
N CYS A 199 -9.74 -21.39 -16.55
CA CYS A 199 -9.07 -22.22 -15.54
C CYS A 199 -9.46 -21.96 -14.08
N ILE A 200 -10.52 -21.20 -13.80
CA ILE A 200 -11.10 -21.10 -12.45
C ILE A 200 -11.60 -22.49 -12.03
N GLN A 201 -11.11 -22.97 -10.89
CA GLN A 201 -11.46 -24.26 -10.29
C GLN A 201 -12.29 -24.10 -9.02
N HIS A 202 -12.04 -23.01 -8.28
CA HIS A 202 -12.70 -22.72 -7.02
C HIS A 202 -13.16 -21.26 -7.00
N ALA A 203 -14.43 -21.04 -6.67
CA ALA A 203 -15.00 -19.71 -6.48
C ALA A 203 -15.52 -19.58 -5.03
N ILE A 204 -15.16 -18.48 -4.38
CA ILE A 204 -15.60 -18.11 -3.04
C ILE A 204 -16.40 -16.82 -3.18
N LEU A 205 -17.68 -16.88 -2.82
CA LEU A 205 -18.57 -15.73 -2.79
C LEU A 205 -18.71 -15.28 -1.33
N VAL A 206 -18.29 -14.05 -1.05
CA VAL A 206 -18.45 -13.42 0.26
C VAL A 206 -19.47 -12.29 0.09
N GLY A 207 -20.49 -12.28 0.93
CA GLY A 207 -21.55 -11.28 0.83
C GLY A 207 -22.60 -11.48 1.92
N ASP A 208 -23.49 -10.50 2.01
CA ASP A 208 -24.54 -10.44 3.00
C ASP A 208 -25.87 -10.02 2.36
N GLU A 209 -26.79 -10.98 2.25
CA GLU A 209 -28.12 -10.78 1.67
C GLU A 209 -29.04 -9.88 2.53
N CYS A 210 -28.65 -9.58 3.77
CA CYS A 210 -29.35 -8.63 4.64
C CYS A 210 -28.87 -7.17 4.45
N GLN A 211 -27.84 -6.93 3.63
CA GLN A 211 -27.32 -5.61 3.31
C GLN A 211 -27.91 -5.06 1.99
N LEU A 212 -27.25 -4.07 1.38
CA LEU A 212 -27.74 -3.41 0.18
C LEU A 212 -27.76 -4.39 -1.01
N PRO A 213 -28.89 -4.53 -1.71
CA PRO A 213 -28.95 -5.30 -2.95
C PRO A 213 -28.34 -4.54 -4.12
N ALA A 214 -28.25 -5.19 -5.28
CA ALA A 214 -27.81 -4.55 -6.51
C ALA A 214 -28.79 -3.43 -6.94
N MET A 215 -28.25 -2.28 -7.35
CA MET A 215 -29.05 -1.19 -7.90
C MET A 215 -29.64 -1.56 -9.26
N VAL A 216 -30.94 -1.39 -9.42
CA VAL A 216 -31.67 -1.54 -10.69
C VAL A 216 -32.58 -0.33 -10.88
N GLU A 217 -32.29 0.49 -11.89
CA GLU A 217 -33.06 1.72 -12.16
C GLU A 217 -34.42 1.43 -12.81
N SER A 218 -34.49 0.42 -13.69
CA SER A 218 -35.73 0.06 -14.37
C SER A 218 -36.65 -0.72 -13.44
N SER A 219 -37.85 -0.19 -13.18
CA SER A 219 -38.88 -0.88 -12.40
C SER A 219 -39.24 -2.24 -12.99
N VAL A 220 -39.39 -2.32 -14.32
CA VAL A 220 -39.68 -3.57 -15.05
C VAL A 220 -38.59 -4.62 -14.80
N SER A 221 -37.31 -4.23 -14.85
CA SER A 221 -36.20 -5.14 -14.55
C SER A 221 -36.17 -5.54 -13.07
N GLY A 222 -36.51 -4.62 -12.16
CA GLY A 222 -36.64 -4.89 -10.73
C GLY A 222 -37.71 -5.93 -10.43
N GLU A 223 -38.90 -5.79 -11.03
CA GLU A 223 -40.00 -6.75 -10.95
C GLU A 223 -39.64 -8.12 -11.54
N ALA A 224 -38.76 -8.15 -12.54
CA ALA A 224 -38.20 -9.37 -13.11
C ALA A 224 -37.03 -9.97 -12.29
N TYR A 225 -36.76 -9.47 -11.09
CA TYR A 225 -35.67 -9.91 -10.20
C TYR A 225 -34.27 -9.78 -10.80
N PHE A 226 -34.06 -8.83 -11.71
CA PHE A 226 -32.74 -8.58 -12.30
C PHE A 226 -31.67 -8.18 -11.25
N GLY A 227 -32.10 -7.59 -10.14
CA GLY A 227 -31.24 -7.20 -9.03
C GLY A 227 -30.84 -8.34 -8.09
N ARG A 228 -31.42 -9.54 -8.26
CA ARG A 228 -31.07 -10.70 -7.45
C ARG A 228 -29.62 -11.11 -7.72
N SER A 229 -28.84 -11.28 -6.65
CA SER A 229 -27.46 -11.70 -6.76
C SER A 229 -27.32 -13.21 -6.97
N LEU A 230 -26.17 -13.62 -7.52
CA LEU A 230 -25.82 -15.06 -7.57
C LEU A 230 -25.75 -15.65 -6.16
N PHE A 231 -25.22 -14.88 -5.19
CA PHE A 231 -25.12 -15.27 -3.79
C PHE A 231 -26.51 -15.60 -3.20
N GLU A 232 -27.47 -14.68 -3.35
CA GLU A 232 -28.85 -14.86 -2.89
C GLU A 232 -29.53 -16.04 -3.57
N ARG A 233 -29.34 -16.21 -4.89
CA ARG A 233 -29.91 -17.35 -5.62
C ARG A 233 -29.36 -18.69 -5.12
N LEU A 234 -28.07 -18.80 -4.86
CA LEU A 234 -27.46 -20.03 -4.32
C LEU A 234 -27.94 -20.31 -2.89
N SER A 235 -28.06 -19.27 -2.06
CA SER A 235 -28.63 -19.32 -0.70
C SER A 235 -30.07 -19.87 -0.75
N TYR A 236 -30.91 -19.35 -1.65
CA TYR A 236 -32.29 -19.82 -1.86
C TYR A 236 -32.37 -21.28 -2.33
N LEU A 237 -31.44 -21.71 -3.20
CA LEU A 237 -31.34 -23.10 -3.67
C LEU A 237 -30.84 -24.09 -2.61
N GLY A 238 -30.53 -23.62 -1.40
CA GLY A 238 -30.10 -24.47 -0.30
C GLY A 238 -28.61 -24.81 -0.29
N HIS A 239 -27.79 -24.06 -1.03
CA HIS A 239 -26.33 -24.18 -0.87
C HIS A 239 -25.92 -23.77 0.54
N SER A 240 -25.04 -24.56 1.16
CA SER A 240 -24.54 -24.27 2.50
C SER A 240 -23.77 -22.95 2.52
N LYS A 241 -24.19 -22.02 3.38
CA LYS A 241 -23.48 -20.78 3.67
C LYS A 241 -22.85 -20.83 5.05
N HIS A 242 -21.70 -20.18 5.19
CA HIS A 242 -21.01 -20.06 6.48
C HIS A 242 -21.21 -18.65 7.02
N LEU A 243 -21.92 -18.52 8.14
CA LEU A 243 -22.10 -17.24 8.83
C LEU A 243 -20.90 -16.95 9.72
N LEU A 244 -20.19 -15.85 9.46
CA LEU A 244 -19.20 -15.30 10.38
C LEU A 244 -19.94 -14.60 11.53
N SER A 245 -20.13 -15.31 12.63
CA SER A 245 -21.01 -14.91 13.72
C SER A 245 -20.39 -14.01 14.78
N MET A 246 -19.16 -13.51 14.61
CA MET A 246 -18.53 -12.60 15.58
C MET A 246 -18.25 -11.23 14.96
N GLN A 247 -18.80 -10.17 15.54
CA GLN A 247 -18.55 -8.79 15.11
C GLN A 247 -17.46 -8.13 15.97
N TYR A 248 -16.57 -7.40 15.32
CA TYR A 248 -15.42 -6.73 15.93
C TYR A 248 -15.46 -5.20 15.77
N ARG A 249 -16.54 -4.65 15.17
CA ARG A 249 -16.59 -3.26 14.72
C ARG A 249 -17.21 -2.32 15.75
N MET A 250 -18.37 -2.67 16.30
CA MET A 250 -19.25 -1.71 16.98
C MET A 250 -19.58 -2.10 18.42
N HIS A 251 -19.92 -1.11 19.26
CA HIS A 251 -20.34 -1.34 20.64
C HIS A 251 -21.63 -2.18 20.70
N PRO A 252 -21.83 -3.06 21.70
CA PRO A 252 -23.02 -3.92 21.79
C PRO A 252 -24.38 -3.21 21.68
N SER A 253 -24.47 -1.95 22.13
CA SER A 253 -25.71 -1.16 22.00
C SER A 253 -26.05 -0.81 20.54
N ILE A 254 -25.04 -0.70 19.66
CA ILE A 254 -25.23 -0.43 18.23
C ILE A 254 -25.60 -1.73 17.51
N SER A 255 -24.91 -2.84 17.82
CA SER A 255 -25.15 -4.14 17.16
C SER A 255 -26.47 -4.79 17.59
N PHE A 256 -27.03 -4.43 18.75
CA PHE A 256 -28.25 -5.01 19.30
C PHE A 256 -29.44 -5.02 18.33
N PHE A 257 -29.76 -3.87 17.74
CA PHE A 257 -30.90 -3.77 16.82
C PHE A 257 -30.67 -4.54 15.51
N PRO A 258 -29.56 -4.32 14.75
CA PRO A 258 -29.32 -5.08 13.53
C PRO A 258 -29.28 -6.59 13.75
N ASN A 259 -28.65 -7.05 14.85
CA ASN A 259 -28.55 -8.46 15.18
C ASN A 259 -29.91 -9.12 15.43
N SER A 260 -30.75 -8.48 16.24
CA SER A 260 -32.08 -9.01 16.55
C SER A 260 -33.02 -8.96 15.35
N TYR A 261 -32.96 -7.91 14.54
CA TYR A 261 -33.87 -7.69 13.42
C TYR A 261 -33.50 -8.49 12.16
N PHE A 262 -32.23 -8.52 11.77
CA PHE A 262 -31.78 -9.14 10.51
C PHE A 262 -31.15 -10.52 10.70
N TYR A 263 -30.54 -10.81 11.85
CA TYR A 263 -29.70 -12.00 12.02
C TYR A 263 -30.21 -12.98 13.09
N GLU A 264 -31.46 -12.84 13.55
CA GLU A 264 -32.07 -13.73 14.54
C GLU A 264 -31.21 -13.91 15.81
N ASN A 265 -30.49 -12.86 16.23
CA ASN A 265 -29.53 -12.89 17.35
C ASN A 265 -28.34 -13.86 17.18
N LYS A 266 -27.99 -14.24 15.95
CA LYS A 266 -26.86 -15.16 15.67
C LYS A 266 -25.49 -14.47 15.70
N ILE A 267 -25.43 -13.14 15.73
CA ILE A 267 -24.17 -12.40 15.81
C ILE A 267 -23.78 -12.20 17.28
N LEU A 268 -22.50 -12.37 17.58
CA LEU A 268 -21.87 -12.24 18.89
C LEU A 268 -20.92 -11.04 18.88
N ASP A 269 -20.89 -10.28 19.98
CA ASP A 269 -19.92 -9.21 20.14
C ASP A 269 -18.57 -9.75 20.63
N ALA A 270 -17.49 -9.40 19.92
CA ALA A 270 -16.15 -9.74 20.36
C ALA A 270 -15.79 -9.06 21.70
N PRO A 271 -14.92 -9.66 22.54
CA PRO A 271 -14.45 -9.02 23.78
C PRO A 271 -13.78 -7.65 23.56
N THR A 272 -13.22 -7.42 22.36
CA THR A 272 -12.56 -6.15 21.99
C THR A 272 -13.52 -4.98 21.99
N VAL A 273 -14.77 -5.16 21.52
CA VAL A 273 -15.78 -4.09 21.44
C VAL A 273 -16.45 -3.77 22.78
N ARG A 274 -16.13 -4.55 23.82
CA ARG A 274 -16.58 -4.35 25.21
C ARG A 274 -15.53 -3.68 26.09
N LYS A 275 -14.37 -3.32 25.53
CA LYS A 275 -13.32 -2.62 26.28
C LYS A 275 -13.71 -1.15 26.50
N ARG A 276 -13.17 -0.55 27.56
CA ARG A 276 -13.35 0.89 27.88
C ARG A 276 -13.05 1.85 26.71
N SER A 277 -12.22 1.45 25.75
CA SER A 277 -11.97 2.25 24.55
C SER A 277 -13.22 2.49 23.69
N TYR A 278 -14.21 1.59 23.76
CA TYR A 278 -15.52 1.71 23.10
C TYR A 278 -16.55 2.49 23.93
N GLU A 279 -16.20 2.87 25.16
CA GLU A 279 -17.03 3.67 26.08
C GLU A 279 -16.57 5.14 26.11
N LYS A 280 -15.62 5.52 25.25
CA LYS A 280 -15.12 6.90 25.18
C LYS A 280 -16.27 7.84 24.80
N GLN A 281 -16.52 8.80 25.67
CA GLN A 281 -17.46 9.89 25.43
C GLN A 281 -16.69 11.05 24.80
N PHE A 282 -16.96 11.33 23.53
CA PHE A 282 -16.36 12.47 22.83
C PHE A 282 -17.15 13.76 23.06
N LEU A 283 -18.45 13.63 23.37
CA LEU A 283 -19.35 14.75 23.56
C LEU A 283 -19.92 14.74 24.99
N PRO A 284 -20.07 15.92 25.63
CA PRO A 284 -20.58 16.01 26.98
C PRO A 284 -22.10 15.80 27.02
N GLY A 285 -22.54 14.98 27.98
CA GLY A 285 -23.96 14.81 28.31
C GLY A 285 -24.51 13.41 28.01
N PRO A 286 -25.58 13.02 28.72
CA PRO A 286 -26.10 11.65 28.70
C PRO A 286 -26.71 11.22 27.35
N MET A 287 -27.02 12.19 26.47
CA MET A 287 -27.60 11.92 25.16
C MET A 287 -26.59 11.43 24.11
N TYR A 288 -25.27 11.60 24.33
CA TYR A 288 -24.23 11.24 23.35
C TYR A 288 -23.54 9.91 23.69
N GLY A 289 -24.33 8.92 24.10
CA GLY A 289 -23.86 7.55 24.26
C GLY A 289 -23.44 6.90 22.93
N PRO A 290 -22.99 5.63 22.96
CA PRO A 290 -22.54 4.93 21.75
C PRO A 290 -23.62 4.81 20.66
N TYR A 291 -24.89 4.93 21.02
CA TYR A 291 -26.03 4.96 20.10
C TYR A 291 -27.08 5.94 20.63
N ALA A 292 -27.52 6.87 19.79
CA ALA A 292 -28.56 7.84 20.12
C ALA A 292 -29.36 8.22 18.87
N PHE A 293 -30.68 8.36 19.05
CA PHE A 293 -31.56 8.93 18.03
C PHE A 293 -31.96 10.35 18.45
N ILE A 294 -31.54 11.35 17.70
CA ILE A 294 -31.79 12.76 18.00
C ILE A 294 -32.92 13.25 17.11
N ASN A 295 -34.09 13.51 17.70
CA ASN A 295 -35.21 14.08 16.97
C ASN A 295 -34.92 15.56 16.62
N VAL A 296 -34.78 15.86 15.32
CA VAL A 296 -34.56 17.23 14.81
C VAL A 296 -35.88 17.84 14.38
N PHE A 297 -36.54 18.53 15.30
CA PHE A 297 -37.83 19.18 15.02
C PHE A 297 -37.68 20.38 14.07
N GLY A 298 -38.62 20.53 13.13
CA GLY A 298 -38.69 21.68 12.22
C GLY A 298 -37.79 21.58 10.99
N GLY A 299 -37.10 20.44 10.79
CA GLY A 299 -36.42 20.14 9.54
C GLY A 299 -37.40 19.97 8.38
N ARG A 300 -37.00 20.40 7.18
CA ARG A 300 -37.75 20.21 5.93
C ARG A 300 -36.80 19.73 4.86
N GLU A 301 -37.24 18.75 4.08
CA GLU A 301 -36.52 18.27 2.92
C GLU A 301 -36.67 19.27 1.76
N GLU A 302 -35.53 19.62 1.17
CA GLU A 302 -35.42 20.42 -0.05
C GLU A 302 -34.87 19.54 -1.16
N PHE A 303 -35.58 19.47 -2.29
CA PHE A 303 -35.12 18.77 -3.49
C PHE A 303 -34.14 19.63 -4.28
N ILE A 304 -32.99 19.07 -4.63
CA ILE A 304 -31.97 19.70 -5.47
C ILE A 304 -31.61 18.71 -6.58
N GLU A 305 -32.01 19.05 -7.81
CA GLU A 305 -31.80 18.22 -9.00
C GLU A 305 -32.30 16.78 -8.80
N HIS A 306 -31.37 15.86 -8.52
CA HIS A 306 -31.61 14.43 -8.34
C HIS A 306 -31.39 13.95 -6.89
N SER A 307 -31.31 14.86 -5.91
CA SER A 307 -31.05 14.55 -4.50
C SER A 307 -31.88 15.42 -3.55
N CYS A 308 -31.82 15.13 -2.26
CA CYS A 308 -32.53 15.86 -1.19
C CYS A 308 -31.54 16.36 -0.13
N ARG A 309 -31.88 17.46 0.55
CA ARG A 309 -31.15 17.91 1.74
C ARG A 309 -32.09 18.43 2.82
N ASN A 310 -31.63 18.45 4.08
CA ASN A 310 -32.32 19.11 5.19
C ASN A 310 -31.35 20.02 5.95
N MET A 311 -31.49 21.34 5.79
CA MET A 311 -30.54 22.31 6.35
C MET A 311 -30.59 22.41 7.88
N VAL A 312 -31.70 22.01 8.51
CA VAL A 312 -31.83 21.98 9.97
C VAL A 312 -31.03 20.81 10.53
N GLU A 313 -31.12 19.63 9.91
CA GLU A 313 -30.28 18.47 10.26
C GLU A 313 -28.80 18.78 10.07
N VAL A 314 -28.42 19.42 8.95
CA VAL A 314 -27.04 19.88 8.72
C VAL A 314 -26.56 20.78 9.86
N SER A 315 -27.39 21.72 10.32
CA SER A 315 -27.03 22.62 11.41
C SER A 315 -26.81 21.86 12.74
N VAL A 316 -27.58 20.81 13.00
CA VAL A 316 -27.40 19.94 14.18
C VAL A 316 -26.13 19.11 14.04
N VAL A 317 -25.89 18.48 12.89
CA VAL A 317 -24.67 17.72 12.60
C VAL A 317 -23.42 18.60 12.76
N MET A 318 -23.45 19.82 12.26
CA MET A 318 -22.33 20.77 12.42
C MET A 318 -22.06 21.09 13.90
N LYS A 319 -23.10 21.27 14.73
CA LYS A 319 -22.92 21.45 16.17
C LYS A 319 -22.31 20.23 16.84
N ILE A 320 -22.70 19.02 16.43
CA ILE A 320 -22.14 17.77 16.96
C ILE A 320 -20.66 17.66 16.60
N LEU A 321 -20.26 18.02 15.37
CA LEU A 321 -18.87 17.91 14.89
C LEU A 321 -17.93 19.00 15.43
N LEU A 322 -18.46 20.17 15.81
CA LEU A 322 -17.67 21.30 16.31
C LEU A 322 -17.39 21.28 17.82
N ASN A 323 -18.02 20.38 18.57
CA ASN A 323 -17.72 20.14 19.99
C ASN A 323 -16.64 19.06 20.11
#